data_AF-A0A924S8K7-F1
#
_entry.id   AF-A0A924S8K7-F1
#
_cell.length_a   1.000
_cell.length_b   1.000
_cell.length_c   1.000
_cell.angle_alpha   90.00
_cell.angle_beta   90.00
_cell.angle_gamma   90.00
#
_symmetry.space_group_name_H-M   'P 1'
#
loop_
_entity.id
_entity.type
_entity.pdbx_description
1 polymer ?
#
loop_
_entity_poly.entity_id
_entity_poly.type
_entity_poly.pdbx_seq_one_letter_code
_entity_poly.pdbx_strand_id
1 'polypeptide(L)' 'MPFHDRARFPRGFRCASRNVGLKPTAKDVALFASEVDAAAAAVFTRNHFPGAPVVLGRETIKGGVLRGVVVN' A
#
# COMPACT_ATOMS: atom_id res chain seq x y z
N MET A 1 21.33 2.99 -12.15
CA MET A 1 20.34 2.28 -12.99
C MET A 1 19.05 3.08 -12.97
N PRO A 2 18.56 3.63 -14.08
CA PRO A 2 17.29 4.35 -14.07
C PRO A 2 16.18 3.30 -14.04
N PHE A 3 15.64 3.06 -12.86
CA PHE A 3 14.26 2.60 -12.71
C PHE A 3 13.42 3.90 -12.69
N HIS A 4 12.32 4.12 -13.41
CA HIS A 4 11.31 3.24 -14.00
C HIS A 4 10.56 3.95 -15.16
N ASP A 5 9.95 3.20 -16.08
CA ASP A 5 8.78 3.68 -16.84
C ASP A 5 7.62 4.04 -15.89
N ARG A 6 6.71 4.93 -16.35
CA ARG A 6 5.47 5.23 -15.61
C ARG A 6 4.70 3.92 -15.38
N ALA A 7 4.41 3.60 -14.12
CA ALA A 7 3.69 2.38 -13.75
C ALA A 7 2.37 2.29 -14.54
N ARG A 8 2.21 1.21 -15.32
CA ARG A 8 0.94 0.87 -15.99
C ARG A 8 0.15 -0.04 -15.06
N PHE A 9 -0.97 0.46 -14.58
CA PHE A 9 -1.85 -0.32 -13.72
C PHE A 9 -2.90 -1.07 -14.55
N PRO A 10 -3.37 -2.24 -14.08
CA PRO A 10 -4.58 -2.85 -14.61
C PRO A 10 -5.76 -1.88 -14.53
N ARG A 11 -6.75 -2.07 -15.41
CA ARG A 11 -7.97 -1.26 -15.40
C ARG A 11 -8.62 -1.30 -14.01
N GLY A 12 -9.04 -0.14 -13.52
CA GLY A 12 -9.67 0.00 -12.20
C GLY A 12 -8.70 0.25 -11.05
N PHE A 13 -7.38 0.27 -11.30
CA PHE A 13 -6.39 0.61 -10.27
C PHE A 13 -5.76 1.99 -10.52
N ARG A 14 -5.62 2.76 -9.43
CA ARG A 14 -5.01 4.10 -9.42
C ARG A 14 -3.95 4.17 -8.34
N CYS A 15 -2.96 5.04 -8.54
CA CYS A 15 -2.01 5.37 -7.49
C CYS A 15 -1.75 6.88 -7.39
N ALA A 16 -1.45 7.33 -6.18
CA ALA A 16 -0.95 8.67 -5.93
C ALA A 16 0.18 8.61 -4.89
N SER A 17 1.08 9.59 -4.93
CA SER A 17 2.10 9.76 -3.91
C SER A 17 2.42 11.23 -3.71
N ARG A 18 2.58 11.64 -2.45
CA ARG A 18 2.81 13.02 -2.06
C ARG A 18 3.84 13.10 -0.94
N ASN A 19 4.47 14.26 -0.80
CA ASN A 19 5.17 14.64 0.42
C ASN A 19 4.17 15.29 1.38
N VAL A 20 4.01 14.74 2.58
CA VAL A 20 3.13 15.24 3.66
C VAL A 20 3.92 15.74 4.87
N GLY A 21 5.26 15.82 4.76
CA GLY A 21 6.14 16.39 5.77
C GLY A 21 6.82 15.37 6.69
N LEU A 22 6.70 14.07 6.42
CA LEU A 22 7.46 13.02 7.12
C LEU A 22 8.92 13.00 6.64
N LYS A 23 9.16 13.24 5.34
CA LYS A 23 10.50 13.45 4.76
C LYS A 23 10.68 14.92 4.39
N PRO A 24 11.91 15.48 4.43
CA PRO A 24 12.14 16.89 4.12
C PRO A 24 11.74 17.31 2.71
N THR A 25 11.98 16.46 1.70
CA THR A 25 11.76 16.79 0.29
C THR A 25 11.20 15.65 -0.55
N ALA A 26 11.47 14.40 -0.18
CA ALA A 26 11.02 13.23 -0.93
C ALA A 26 9.56 12.87 -0.64
N LYS A 27 8.90 12.20 -1.58
CA LYS A 27 7.57 11.62 -1.34
C LYS A 27 7.63 10.61 -0.17
N ASP A 28 6.62 10.67 0.67
CA ASP A 28 6.60 9.98 1.97
C ASP A 28 5.22 9.43 2.34
N VAL A 29 4.23 9.60 1.46
CA VAL A 29 2.97 8.86 1.51
C VAL A 29 2.60 8.43 0.10
N ALA A 30 2.14 7.18 -0.03
CA ALA A 30 1.59 6.61 -1.25
C ALA A 30 0.25 5.93 -0.97
N LEU A 31 -0.65 5.99 -1.95
CA LEU A 31 -1.92 5.30 -1.96
C LEU A 31 -2.05 4.50 -3.25
N PHE A 32 -2.41 3.23 -3.12
CA PHE A 32 -2.91 2.39 -4.19
C PHE A 32 -4.39 2.16 -3.94
N ALA A 33 -5.23 2.38 -4.95
CA ALA A 33 -6.68 2.26 -4.83
C ALA A 33 -7.26 1.43 -5.97
N SER A 34 -8.21 0.57 -5.63
CA SER A 34 -9.08 -0.15 -6.56
C SER A 34 -10.43 0.55 -6.60
N GLU A 35 -10.95 0.79 -7.80
CA GLU A 35 -12.29 1.33 -8.03
C GLU A 35 -13.39 0.36 -7.58
N VAL A 36 -13.08 -0.93 -7.45
CA VAL A 36 -13.99 -2.00 -6.99
C VAL A 36 -13.40 -2.75 -5.80
N ASP A 37 -14.20 -3.57 -5.12
CA ASP A 37 -13.66 -4.51 -4.14
C ASP A 37 -12.74 -5.52 -4.87
N ALA A 38 -11.46 -5.53 -4.51
CA ALA A 38 -10.47 -6.40 -5.11
C ALA A 38 -10.20 -7.59 -4.20
N ALA A 39 -10.25 -8.80 -4.74
CA ALA A 39 -9.74 -9.99 -4.05
C ALA A 39 -8.27 -9.75 -3.65
N ALA A 40 -7.94 -10.03 -2.39
CA ALA A 40 -6.66 -9.67 -1.80
C ALA A 40 -6.10 -10.82 -0.97
N ALA A 41 -4.78 -10.96 -1.03
CA ALA A 41 -4.01 -11.82 -0.15
C ALA A 41 -2.78 -11.04 0.35
N ALA A 42 -2.34 -11.33 1.57
CA ALA A 42 -1.17 -10.68 2.15
C ALA A 42 -0.40 -11.66 3.04
N VAL A 43 0.91 -11.45 3.09
CA VAL A 43 1.81 -12.08 4.05
C VAL A 43 2.49 -10.99 4.85
N PHE A 44 2.82 -11.29 6.10
CA PHE A 44 3.41 -10.33 7.02
C PHE A 44 4.71 -10.87 7.61
N THR A 45 5.54 -9.97 8.13
CA THR A 45 6.76 -10.35 8.84
C THR A 45 6.45 -11.35 9.97
N ARG A 46 7.39 -12.26 10.22
CA ARG A 46 7.36 -13.21 11.36
C ARG A 46 8.07 -12.66 12.60
N ASN A 47 8.56 -11.42 12.55
CA ASN A 47 9.21 -10.79 13.69
C ASN A 47 8.24 -10.74 14.90
N HIS A 48 8.77 -11.05 16.09
CA HIS A 48 8.03 -11.04 17.36
C HIS A 48 7.66 -9.63 17.83
N PHE A 49 8.31 -8.59 17.29
CA PHE A 49 8.00 -7.18 17.58
C PHE A 49 7.48 -6.45 16.32
N PRO A 50 6.25 -6.75 15.86
CA PRO A 50 5.70 -6.13 14.67
C PRO A 50 5.26 -4.69 14.96
N GLY A 51 5.38 -3.80 13.97
CA GLY A 51 4.78 -2.48 14.03
C GLY A 51 3.24 -2.56 14.00
N ALA A 52 2.58 -1.54 14.54
CA ALA A 52 1.11 -1.40 14.51
C ALA A 52 0.45 -1.68 13.14
N PRO A 53 0.96 -1.20 11.98
CA PRO A 53 0.32 -1.46 10.69
C PRO A 53 0.33 -2.93 10.28
N VAL A 54 1.28 -3.72 10.79
CA VAL A 54 1.30 -5.18 10.55
C VAL A 54 0.16 -5.86 11.30
N VAL A 55 -0.09 -5.46 12.55
CA VAL A 55 -1.21 -6.00 13.35
C VAL A 55 -2.53 -5.65 12.69
N LEU A 56 -2.73 -4.38 12.32
CA LEU A 56 -3.92 -3.94 11.60
C LEU A 56 -4.09 -4.70 10.27
N GLY A 57 -3.03 -4.79 9.47
CA GLY A 57 -3.08 -5.48 8.18
C GLY A 57 -3.45 -6.95 8.28
N ARG A 58 -2.96 -7.67 9.30
CA ARG A 58 -3.33 -9.06 9.58
C ARG A 58 -4.82 -9.22 9.86
N GLU A 59 -5.42 -8.29 10.58
CA GLU A 59 -6.87 -8.30 10.84
C GLU A 59 -7.67 -7.91 9.59
N THR A 60 -7.25 -6.86 8.87
CA THR A 60 -7.95 -6.38 7.67
C THR A 60 -7.99 -7.45 6.57
N ILE A 61 -6.88 -8.14 6.31
CA ILE A 61 -6.82 -9.10 5.20
C ILE A 61 -7.69 -10.35 5.42
N LYS A 62 -8.15 -10.64 6.64
CA LYS A 62 -9.05 -11.77 6.91
C LYS A 62 -10.35 -11.68 6.11
N GLY A 63 -10.77 -10.47 5.71
CA GLY A 63 -11.92 -10.29 4.83
C GLY A 63 -11.70 -10.76 3.39
N GLY A 64 -10.45 -11.03 2.97
CA GLY A 64 -10.11 -11.49 1.63
C GLY A 64 -10.33 -10.46 0.51
N VAL A 65 -10.73 -9.24 0.86
CA VAL A 65 -10.99 -8.14 -0.07
C VAL A 65 -10.39 -6.84 0.45
N LEU A 66 -9.88 -6.01 -0.46
CA LEU A 66 -9.38 -4.67 -0.18
C LEU A 66 -9.79 -3.70 -1.30
N ARG A 67 -9.95 -2.42 -0.95
CA ARG A 67 -10.07 -1.33 -1.94
C ARG A 67 -8.84 -0.44 -2.03
N GLY A 68 -7.87 -0.61 -1.12
CA GLY A 68 -6.64 0.16 -1.22
C GLY A 68 -5.61 -0.20 -0.17
N VAL A 69 -4.41 0.33 -0.39
CA VAL A 69 -3.25 0.20 0.50
C VAL A 69 -2.62 1.58 0.61
N VAL A 70 -2.43 2.04 1.84
CA VAL A 70 -1.69 3.27 2.15
C VAL A 70 -0.33 2.90 2.74
N VAL A 71 0.70 3.61 2.32
CA VAL A 71 2.10 3.40 2.73
C VAL A 71 2.72 4.74 3.04
N ASN A 72 3.56 4.83 4.06
CA ASN A 72 4.34 6.02 4.40
C ASN A 72 5.80 5.67 4.73
#